data_AF-A0AA92WDM8-F1
#
_entry.id   AF-A0AA92WDM8-F1
#
_cell.length_a   1.000
_cell.length_b   1.000
_cell.length_c   1.000
_cell.angle_alpha   90.00
_cell.angle_beta   90.00
_cell.angle_gamma   90.00
#
_symmetry.space_group_name_H-M   'P 1'
#
loop_
_entity.id
_entity.type
_entity.pdbx_description
1 polymer ?
#
loop_
_entity_poly.entity_id
_entity_poly.type
_entity_poly.pdbx_seq_one_letter_code
_entity_poly.pdbx_strand_id
1 'polypeptide(L)'
;MDKNNIIILHSKKFKFNQNSNKMVELKKIQTMMVGIMFLLLGIATSCSDGDEAILPEQASAKMPATEVVVNKDSCMQLFSQILSKAVSQRQDVRMFLKTQALKKFDNDFNVFYPFVKNEKIGERTFKDVLSDYEKNEGDLDNIEKTVPLLNIHIPEIGDQKVERLNVADDEIPVLFGNKLYYEGNVVDSLGVDEVPGFNLFVVCESSTIREKNAFTRSISDCSIDGKYEYVDKTFNPKYVNLKSATYRV
;
A
#
# COMPACT_ATOMS: atom_id res chain seq x y z
N MET A 1 16.29 -32.96 -26.57
CA MET A 1 14.93 -32.51 -26.90
C MET A 1 14.02 -33.07 -25.83
N ASP A 2 13.90 -32.36 -24.71
CA ASP A 2 13.10 -32.82 -23.58
C ASP A 2 11.64 -32.40 -23.75
N LYS A 3 10.77 -33.38 -23.52
CA LYS A 3 9.32 -33.31 -23.68
C LYS A 3 8.70 -32.65 -22.44
N ASN A 4 7.89 -31.62 -22.69
CA ASN A 4 6.71 -31.24 -21.91
C ASN A 4 6.86 -31.18 -20.38
N ASN A 5 7.51 -30.13 -19.88
CA ASN A 5 7.22 -29.64 -18.54
C ASN A 5 5.92 -28.81 -18.60
N ILE A 6 4.77 -29.47 -18.48
CA ILE A 6 3.49 -28.79 -18.26
C ILE A 6 3.50 -28.33 -16.80
N ILE A 7 3.78 -27.06 -16.55
CA ILE A 7 3.61 -26.45 -15.23
C ILE A 7 2.10 -26.37 -14.99
N ILE A 8 1.58 -27.23 -14.11
CA ILE A 8 0.18 -27.17 -13.67
C ILE A 8 0.10 -26.05 -12.63
N LEU A 9 -0.29 -24.85 -13.07
CA LEU A 9 -0.58 -23.74 -12.18
C LEU A 9 -1.92 -23.98 -11.48
N HIS A 10 -1.90 -24.02 -10.15
CA HIS A 10 -3.11 -24.15 -9.35
C HIS A 10 -3.69 -22.76 -9.06
N SER A 11 -4.93 -22.51 -9.50
CA SER A 11 -5.64 -21.27 -9.17
C SER A 11 -6.07 -21.28 -7.70
N LYS A 12 -5.57 -20.33 -6.90
CA LYS A 12 -6.02 -20.18 -5.52
C LYS A 12 -7.31 -19.37 -5.47
N LYS A 13 -8.36 -19.95 -4.90
CA LYS A 13 -9.60 -19.22 -4.60
C LYS A 13 -9.45 -18.57 -3.23
N PHE A 14 -9.50 -17.24 -3.15
CA PHE A 14 -9.61 -16.56 -1.88
C PHE A 14 -11.00 -16.86 -1.32
N LYS A 15 -11.05 -17.56 -0.19
CA LYS A 15 -12.27 -17.72 0.62
C LYS A 15 -11.93 -17.22 2.01
N PHE A 16 -12.56 -16.12 2.39
CA PHE A 16 -12.47 -15.62 3.75
C PHE A 16 -12.97 -16.70 4.73
N ASN A 17 -12.11 -17.14 5.65
CA ASN A 17 -12.52 -18.04 6.73
C ASN A 17 -13.24 -17.20 7.79
N GLN A 18 -14.54 -17.45 7.97
CA GLN A 18 -15.45 -16.84 8.93
C GLN A 18 -15.04 -17.15 10.39
N ASN A 19 -13.92 -16.57 10.85
CA ASN A 19 -13.71 -16.27 12.26
C ASN A 19 -14.28 -14.89 12.65
N SER A 20 -15.03 -14.25 11.73
CA SER A 20 -15.69 -12.94 11.90
C SER A 20 -16.56 -12.88 13.16
N ASN A 21 -17.24 -13.97 13.52
CA ASN A 21 -18.10 -14.00 14.71
C ASN A 21 -17.30 -13.77 16.00
N LYS A 22 -16.08 -14.30 16.11
CA LYS A 22 -15.21 -14.04 17.28
C LYS A 22 -14.68 -12.60 17.28
N MET A 23 -14.34 -12.04 16.12
CA MET A 23 -13.87 -10.65 16.02
C MET A 23 -15.00 -9.63 16.27
N VAL A 24 -16.22 -9.91 15.81
CA VAL A 24 -17.41 -9.08 16.09
C VAL A 24 -17.75 -9.16 17.59
N GLU A 25 -17.67 -10.34 18.19
CA GLU A 25 -17.78 -10.51 19.65
C GLU A 25 -16.67 -9.74 20.41
N LEU A 26 -15.41 -9.83 19.98
CA LEU A 26 -14.29 -9.10 20.56
C LEU A 26 -14.44 -7.57 20.44
N LYS A 27 -14.90 -7.07 19.28
CA LYS A 27 -15.19 -5.64 19.06
C LYS A 27 -16.36 -5.17 19.94
N LYS A 28 -17.41 -5.99 20.10
CA LYS A 28 -18.54 -5.73 21.03
C LYS A 28 -18.08 -5.71 22.49
N ILE A 29 -17.25 -6.68 22.90
CA ILE A 29 -16.68 -6.75 24.25
C ILE A 29 -15.77 -5.53 24.53
N GLN A 30 -14.92 -5.12 23.59
CA GLN A 30 -14.09 -3.92 23.74
C GLN A 30 -14.94 -2.65 23.85
N THR A 31 -15.99 -2.51 23.04
CA THR A 31 -16.88 -1.34 23.09
C THR A 31 -17.66 -1.31 24.41
N MET A 32 -18.07 -2.47 24.94
CA MET A 32 -18.69 -2.59 26.25
C MET A 32 -17.73 -2.24 27.41
N MET A 33 -16.46 -2.66 27.35
CA MET A 33 -15.47 -2.33 28.39
C MET A 33 -15.14 -0.82 28.42
N VAL A 34 -15.05 -0.15 27.27
CA VAL A 34 -14.83 1.31 27.21
C VAL A 34 -16.02 2.06 27.81
N GLY A 35 -17.25 1.62 27.55
CA GLY A 35 -18.46 2.20 28.15
C GLY A 35 -18.50 2.09 29.68
N ILE A 36 -18.03 0.96 30.23
CA ILE A 36 -17.94 0.74 31.69
C ILE A 36 -16.83 1.60 32.31
N MET A 37 -15.70 1.79 31.60
CA MET A 37 -14.59 2.63 32.08
C MET A 37 -14.98 4.11 32.14
N PHE A 38 -15.75 4.62 31.17
CA PHE A 38 -16.30 5.98 31.22
C PHE A 38 -17.33 6.19 32.33
N LEU A 39 -18.06 5.14 32.74
CA LEU A 39 -19.01 5.20 33.84
C LEU A 39 -18.32 5.25 35.22
N LEU A 40 -17.12 4.68 35.34
CA LEU A 40 -16.35 4.65 36.59
C LEU A 40 -15.47 5.88 36.84
N LEU A 41 -15.16 6.69 35.80
CA LEU A 41 -14.42 7.95 35.96
C LEU A 41 -15.29 9.14 36.42
N GLY A 42 -16.60 8.94 36.59
CA GLY A 42 -17.55 10.00 36.99
C GLY A 42 -17.61 10.33 38.48
N ILE A 43 -16.81 9.69 39.34
CA ILE A 43 -16.88 9.89 40.80
C ILE A 43 -15.49 9.98 41.44
N ALA A 44 -14.73 11.04 41.14
CA ALA A 44 -13.69 11.57 42.03
C ALA A 44 -13.22 12.95 41.55
N THR A 45 -13.93 14.01 41.96
CA THR A 45 -13.36 15.35 42.01
C THR A 45 -13.40 15.86 43.44
N SER A 46 -12.24 15.91 44.10
CA SER A 46 -11.94 16.86 45.17
C SER A 46 -10.42 17.07 45.25
N CYS A 47 -10.01 18.33 45.21
CA CYS A 47 -8.63 18.82 45.25
C CYS A 47 -8.03 18.84 46.68
N SER A 48 -6.70 18.84 46.77
CA SER A 48 -5.96 19.86 47.52
C SER A 48 -4.48 19.85 47.13
N ASP A 49 -3.92 21.06 46.98
CA ASP A 49 -2.52 21.37 46.70
C ASP A 49 -1.56 20.99 47.85
N GLY A 50 -0.28 20.80 47.51
CA GLY A 50 0.83 20.65 48.45
C GLY A 50 2.19 20.46 47.75
N ASP A 51 3.07 21.44 47.93
CA ASP A 51 4.41 21.59 47.34
C ASP A 51 5.47 20.55 47.79
N GLU A 52 6.51 20.47 46.94
CA GLU A 52 7.92 20.09 47.17
C GLU A 52 8.33 18.69 47.67
N ALA A 53 9.17 18.00 46.87
CA ALA A 53 10.55 17.65 47.24
C ALA A 53 11.35 17.07 46.05
N ILE A 54 12.54 17.63 45.82
CA ILE A 54 13.59 17.15 44.90
C ILE A 54 14.58 16.27 45.70
N LEU A 55 15.16 15.24 45.05
CA LEU A 55 16.54 14.68 45.16
C LEU A 55 16.55 13.14 44.93
N PRO A 56 17.68 12.49 44.56
CA PRO A 56 18.10 12.35 43.17
C PRO A 56 18.43 10.90 42.75
N GLU A 57 18.68 10.75 41.44
CA GLU A 57 19.62 9.82 40.80
C GLU A 57 19.57 8.32 41.17
N GLN A 58 19.08 7.50 40.22
CA GLN A 58 19.72 6.22 39.91
C GLN A 58 19.82 6.01 38.40
N ALA A 59 21.05 5.74 37.98
CA ALA A 59 21.51 5.60 36.60
C ALA A 59 20.68 4.58 35.81
N SER A 60 19.98 5.06 34.77
CA SER A 60 19.47 4.19 33.71
C SER A 60 20.60 3.93 32.73
N ALA A 61 21.07 2.68 32.72
CA ALA A 61 21.98 2.18 31.71
C ALA A 61 21.39 2.47 30.33
N LYS A 62 22.08 3.32 29.57
CA LYS A 62 21.77 3.65 28.18
C LYS A 62 21.97 2.37 27.36
N MET A 63 20.91 1.57 27.24
CA MET A 63 20.85 0.53 26.23
C MET A 63 21.04 1.22 24.88
N PRO A 64 21.94 0.73 24.01
CA PRO A 64 22.10 1.32 22.70
C PRO A 64 20.75 1.18 22.00
N ALA A 65 20.16 2.32 21.61
CA ALA A 65 19.07 2.34 20.66
C ALA A 65 19.57 1.51 19.47
N THR A 66 18.98 0.33 19.30
CA THR A 66 19.14 -0.41 18.07
C THR A 66 18.50 0.48 17.04
N GLU A 67 19.31 1.19 16.25
CA GLU A 67 18.84 1.81 15.02
C GLU A 67 18.20 0.67 14.22
N VAL A 68 16.87 0.64 14.23
CA VAL A 68 16.11 -0.22 13.34
C VAL A 68 16.52 0.25 11.96
N VAL A 69 17.40 -0.49 11.30
CA VAL A 69 17.74 -0.24 9.91
C VAL A 69 16.44 -0.39 9.13
N VAL A 70 15.80 0.74 8.83
CA VAL A 70 14.60 0.79 8.02
C VAL A 70 15.02 0.37 6.62
N ASN A 71 14.88 -0.91 6.30
CA ASN A 71 15.12 -1.42 4.95
C ASN A 71 13.84 -1.30 4.11
N LYS A 72 14.01 -1.24 2.79
CA LYS A 72 12.91 -1.05 1.83
C LYS A 72 11.76 -2.04 2.04
N ASP A 73 12.08 -3.32 2.26
CA ASP A 73 11.09 -4.37 2.48
C ASP A 73 10.20 -4.06 3.68
N SER A 74 10.75 -3.59 4.79
CA SER A 74 9.97 -3.21 5.97
C SER A 74 9.03 -2.04 5.67
N CYS A 75 9.48 -1.04 4.91
CA CYS A 75 8.63 0.05 4.44
C CYS A 75 7.51 -0.42 3.50
N MET A 76 7.80 -1.34 2.58
CA MET A 76 6.79 -1.87 1.67
C MET A 76 5.79 -2.79 2.37
N GLN A 77 6.23 -3.55 3.37
CA GLN A 77 5.33 -4.31 4.27
C GLN A 77 4.40 -3.35 5.01
N LEU A 78 4.93 -2.28 5.59
CA LEU A 78 4.14 -1.29 6.30
C LEU A 78 3.16 -0.57 5.38
N PHE A 79 3.60 -0.19 4.18
CA PHE A 79 2.72 0.36 3.16
C PHE A 79 1.59 -0.61 2.77
N SER A 80 1.89 -1.90 2.66
CA SER A 80 0.89 -2.93 2.35
C SER A 80 -0.15 -3.07 3.46
N GLN A 81 0.27 -2.93 4.73
CA GLN A 81 -0.67 -2.90 5.86
C GLN A 81 -1.58 -1.67 5.81
N ILE A 82 -1.02 -0.48 5.57
CA ILE A 82 -1.77 0.77 5.43
C ILE A 82 -2.77 0.66 4.28
N LEU A 83 -2.28 0.27 3.09
CA LEU A 83 -3.09 0.16 1.88
C LEU A 83 -4.20 -0.88 2.06
N SER A 84 -3.93 -2.04 2.66
CA SER A 84 -4.95 -3.09 2.86
C SER A 84 -6.08 -2.66 3.79
N LYS A 85 -5.82 -1.79 4.77
CA LYS A 85 -6.90 -1.17 5.58
C LYS A 85 -7.69 -0.16 4.76
N ALA A 86 -7.01 0.71 4.00
CA ALA A 86 -7.68 1.70 3.18
C ALA A 86 -8.58 1.06 2.11
N VAL A 87 -8.07 0.08 1.36
CA VAL A 87 -8.83 -0.57 0.28
C VAL A 87 -9.97 -1.45 0.80
N SER A 88 -9.92 -1.98 2.02
CA SER A 88 -11.05 -2.74 2.58
C SER A 88 -12.16 -1.79 3.03
N GLN A 89 -11.80 -0.70 3.72
CA GLN A 89 -12.78 0.20 4.35
C GLN A 89 -13.35 1.26 3.40
N ARG A 90 -12.68 1.54 2.27
CA ARG A 90 -13.02 2.67 1.40
C ARG A 90 -13.16 2.29 -0.08
N GLN A 91 -14.41 2.27 -0.54
CA GLN A 91 -14.74 2.10 -1.97
C GLN A 91 -14.13 3.19 -2.86
N ASP A 92 -14.04 4.43 -2.38
CA ASP A 92 -13.47 5.54 -3.15
C ASP A 92 -11.95 5.40 -3.34
N VAL A 93 -11.24 4.78 -2.40
CA VAL A 93 -9.82 4.39 -2.57
C VAL A 93 -9.70 3.33 -3.66
N ARG A 94 -10.53 2.28 -3.65
CA ARG A 94 -10.54 1.25 -4.71
C ARG A 94 -10.86 1.86 -6.07
N MET A 95 -11.82 2.78 -6.13
CA MET A 95 -12.18 3.51 -7.35
C MET A 95 -11.05 4.42 -7.84
N PHE A 96 -10.37 5.11 -6.93
CA PHE A 96 -9.21 5.94 -7.24
C PHE A 96 -8.10 5.09 -7.88
N LEU A 97 -7.69 3.99 -7.23
CA LEU A 97 -6.63 3.11 -7.74
C LEU A 97 -6.97 2.54 -9.12
N LYS A 98 -8.21 2.06 -9.31
CA LYS A 98 -8.70 1.61 -10.62
C LYS A 98 -8.56 2.71 -11.67
N THR A 99 -9.02 3.92 -11.35
CA THR A 99 -8.99 5.06 -12.27
C THR A 99 -7.57 5.46 -12.65
N GLN A 100 -6.64 5.47 -11.68
CA GLN A 100 -5.23 5.75 -11.92
C GLN A 100 -4.58 4.69 -12.81
N ALA A 101 -4.82 3.40 -12.52
CA ALA A 101 -4.25 2.30 -13.29
C ALA A 101 -4.74 2.30 -14.76
N LEU A 102 -6.00 2.67 -15.00
CA LEU A 102 -6.56 2.78 -16.35
C LEU A 102 -5.93 3.91 -17.19
N LYS A 103 -5.24 4.88 -16.57
CA LYS A 103 -4.46 5.89 -17.31
C LYS A 103 -3.27 5.27 -18.04
N LYS A 104 -2.81 4.07 -17.62
CA LYS A 104 -1.67 3.34 -18.18
C LYS A 104 -0.46 4.23 -18.44
N PHE A 105 -0.05 4.98 -17.41
CA PHE A 105 0.96 6.03 -17.57
C PHE A 105 2.33 5.48 -18.03
N ASP A 106 2.60 4.19 -17.83
CA ASP A 106 3.79 3.47 -18.29
C ASP A 106 3.48 2.30 -19.26
N ASN A 107 2.30 2.36 -19.90
CA ASN A 107 1.72 1.30 -20.74
C ASN A 107 1.27 0.03 -20.01
N ASP A 108 1.32 0.01 -18.68
CA ASP A 108 0.81 -1.08 -17.84
C ASP A 108 -0.16 -0.54 -16.78
N PHE A 109 -0.83 -1.42 -16.05
CA PHE A 109 -1.82 -1.07 -15.02
C PHE A 109 -1.16 -0.73 -13.68
N ASN A 110 -0.21 0.22 -13.73
CA ASN A 110 0.55 0.69 -12.59
C ASN A 110 -0.03 2.00 -12.05
N VAL A 111 0.06 2.16 -10.73
CA VAL A 111 -0.22 3.39 -10.00
C VAL A 111 1.06 3.80 -9.28
N PHE A 112 1.82 4.68 -9.92
CA PHE A 112 3.06 5.18 -9.36
C PHE A 112 2.77 6.17 -8.23
N TYR A 113 2.94 5.71 -6.98
CA TYR A 113 2.54 6.43 -5.79
C TYR A 113 3.08 7.87 -5.73
N PRO A 114 4.36 8.16 -6.07
CA PRO A 114 4.88 9.52 -6.06
C PRO A 114 4.09 10.54 -6.91
N PHE A 115 3.47 10.10 -8.00
CA PHE A 115 2.65 10.99 -8.85
C PHE A 115 1.26 11.22 -8.30
N VAL A 116 0.67 10.18 -7.71
CA VAL A 116 -0.74 10.19 -7.33
C VAL A 116 -0.99 10.58 -5.88
N LYS A 117 0.04 10.59 -5.02
CA LYS A 117 -0.11 10.83 -3.57
C LYS A 117 -0.80 12.15 -3.22
N ASN A 118 -0.64 13.18 -4.06
CA ASN A 118 -1.25 14.50 -3.87
C ASN A 118 -2.54 14.68 -4.69
N GLU A 119 -2.96 13.70 -5.50
CA GLU A 119 -4.26 13.74 -6.18
C GLU A 119 -5.39 13.57 -5.17
N LYS A 120 -6.54 14.21 -5.43
CA LYS A 120 -7.66 14.25 -4.50
C LYS A 120 -8.55 13.00 -4.57
N ILE A 121 -9.00 12.56 -3.40
CA ILE A 121 -10.12 11.64 -3.18
C ILE A 121 -11.15 12.40 -2.35
N GLY A 122 -12.15 12.97 -3.01
CA GLY A 122 -13.03 13.97 -2.39
C GLY A 122 -12.24 15.26 -2.09
N GLU A 123 -12.25 15.70 -0.84
CA GLU A 123 -11.56 16.92 -0.42
C GLU A 123 -10.12 16.69 0.10
N ARG A 124 -9.74 15.44 0.31
CA ARG A 124 -8.44 15.05 0.88
C ARG A 124 -7.54 14.48 -0.21
N THR A 125 -6.22 14.60 -0.06
CA THR A 125 -5.29 13.93 -0.98
C THR A 125 -5.26 12.42 -0.72
N PHE A 126 -4.77 11.64 -1.68
CA PHE A 126 -4.59 10.20 -1.49
C PHE A 126 -3.69 9.89 -0.28
N LYS A 127 -2.60 10.64 -0.10
CA LYS A 127 -1.73 10.54 1.07
C LYS A 127 -2.48 10.83 2.38
N ASP A 128 -3.26 11.91 2.43
CA ASP A 128 -4.06 12.23 3.62
C ASP A 128 -5.05 11.12 3.94
N VAL A 129 -5.62 10.48 2.91
CA VAL A 129 -6.52 9.33 3.11
C VAL A 129 -5.77 8.13 3.68
N LEU A 130 -4.56 7.85 3.20
CA LEU A 130 -3.75 6.75 3.71
C LEU A 130 -3.24 7.01 5.15
N SER A 131 -2.99 8.27 5.52
CA SER A 131 -2.47 8.61 6.85
C SER A 131 -3.43 8.23 7.99
N ASP A 132 -4.74 8.15 7.71
CA ASP A 132 -5.74 7.66 8.69
C ASP A 132 -5.47 6.21 9.14
N TYR A 133 -4.66 5.46 8.39
CA TYR A 133 -4.41 4.03 8.60
C TYR A 133 -2.99 3.72 9.07
N GLU A 134 -2.14 4.74 9.23
CA GLU A 134 -0.81 4.64 9.81
C GLU A 134 -0.85 4.03 11.21
N LYS A 135 0.25 3.38 11.60
CA LYS A 135 0.39 2.93 12.98
C LYS A 135 1.00 4.04 13.83
N ASN A 136 1.99 4.74 13.28
CA ASN A 136 2.60 5.89 13.91
C ASN A 136 2.61 7.06 12.92
N GLU A 137 2.45 8.27 13.44
CA GLU A 137 2.56 9.49 12.66
C GLU A 137 3.93 9.56 11.95
N GLY A 138 3.93 9.85 10.66
CA GLY A 138 5.15 9.88 9.84
C GLY A 138 5.53 8.53 9.21
N ASP A 139 4.74 7.48 9.46
CA ASP A 139 4.56 6.27 8.64
C ASP A 139 4.99 6.44 7.17
N LEU A 140 4.14 7.16 6.44
CA LEU A 140 4.18 7.40 5.01
C LEU A 140 5.34 8.29 4.60
N ASP A 141 5.74 9.26 5.43
CA ASP A 141 6.90 10.10 5.15
C ASP A 141 8.20 9.29 5.13
N ASN A 142 8.33 8.35 6.06
CA ASN A 142 9.48 7.45 6.10
C ASN A 142 9.45 6.46 4.92
N ILE A 143 8.28 5.92 4.58
CA ILE A 143 8.11 5.06 3.39
C ILE A 143 8.49 5.81 2.12
N GLU A 144 8.03 7.05 1.94
CA GLU A 144 8.31 7.89 0.77
C GLU A 144 9.79 8.18 0.57
N LYS A 145 10.52 8.39 1.67
CA LYS A 145 11.98 8.61 1.65
C LYS A 145 12.74 7.33 1.31
N THR A 146 12.32 6.19 1.87
CA THR A 146 13.03 4.91 1.73
C THR A 146 12.72 4.20 0.41
N VAL A 147 11.49 4.35 -0.12
CA VAL A 147 11.00 3.68 -1.32
C VAL A 147 10.51 4.71 -2.34
N PRO A 148 11.43 5.49 -2.96
CA PRO A 148 11.07 6.59 -3.86
C PRO A 148 10.42 6.13 -5.17
N LEU A 149 10.48 4.83 -5.48
CA LEU A 149 9.88 4.18 -6.64
C LEU A 149 8.64 3.34 -6.29
N LEU A 150 8.02 3.61 -5.14
CA LEU A 150 6.84 2.87 -4.67
C LEU A 150 5.72 2.85 -5.71
N ASN A 151 5.23 1.66 -6.01
CA ASN A 151 4.26 1.41 -7.05
C ASN A 151 3.17 0.45 -6.55
N ILE A 152 1.96 0.62 -7.08
CA ILE A 152 0.85 -0.32 -6.88
C ILE A 152 0.46 -0.84 -8.25
N HIS A 153 0.69 -2.13 -8.50
CA HIS A 153 0.31 -2.81 -9.73
C HIS A 153 -1.03 -3.52 -9.57
N ILE A 154 -1.91 -3.41 -10.58
CA ILE A 154 -3.18 -4.15 -10.64
C ILE A 154 -3.05 -5.20 -11.75
N PRO A 155 -2.79 -6.47 -11.40
CA PRO A 155 -2.53 -7.50 -12.41
C PRO A 155 -3.82 -7.89 -13.14
N GLU A 156 -3.69 -8.17 -14.44
CA GLU A 156 -4.73 -8.84 -15.20
C GLU A 156 -4.43 -10.34 -15.29
N ILE A 157 -5.25 -11.16 -14.64
CA ILE A 157 -5.04 -12.61 -14.55
C ILE A 157 -6.28 -13.33 -15.08
N GLY A 158 -6.11 -14.02 -16.22
CA GLY A 158 -7.23 -14.67 -16.90
C GLY A 158 -8.34 -13.67 -17.25
N ASP A 159 -9.54 -13.89 -16.70
CA ASP A 159 -10.72 -13.03 -16.92
C ASP A 159 -10.76 -11.78 -16.03
N GLN A 160 -9.79 -11.63 -15.12
CA GLN A 160 -9.68 -10.49 -14.22
C GLN A 160 -9.06 -9.33 -14.98
N LYS A 161 -9.91 -8.39 -15.38
CA LYS A 161 -9.54 -7.20 -16.12
C LYS A 161 -9.67 -5.97 -15.25
N VAL A 162 -8.74 -5.03 -15.36
CA VAL A 162 -8.77 -3.83 -14.52
C VAL A 162 -10.03 -3.02 -14.80
N GLU A 163 -10.48 -2.96 -16.06
CA GLU A 163 -11.74 -2.32 -16.44
C GLU A 163 -12.95 -2.95 -15.74
N ARG A 164 -12.90 -4.25 -15.44
CA ARG A 164 -13.96 -5.04 -14.79
C ARG A 164 -13.79 -5.17 -13.28
N LEU A 165 -12.73 -4.62 -12.70
CA LEU A 165 -12.52 -4.59 -11.25
C LEU A 165 -13.76 -4.02 -10.55
N ASN A 166 -14.41 -4.82 -9.70
CA ASN A 166 -15.59 -4.42 -8.94
C ASN A 166 -15.16 -3.61 -7.71
N VAL A 167 -15.34 -2.30 -7.76
CA VAL A 167 -14.95 -1.42 -6.64
C VAL A 167 -15.90 -1.51 -5.44
N ALA A 168 -17.09 -2.09 -5.60
CA ALA A 168 -17.99 -2.34 -4.47
C ALA A 168 -17.55 -3.55 -3.63
N ASP A 169 -16.73 -4.43 -4.19
CA ASP A 169 -16.11 -5.56 -3.48
C ASP A 169 -15.05 -5.03 -2.51
N ASP A 170 -15.25 -5.26 -1.22
CA ASP A 170 -14.32 -4.89 -0.15
C ASP A 170 -13.33 -6.01 0.18
N GLU A 171 -13.50 -7.22 -0.33
CA GLU A 171 -12.64 -8.39 -0.08
C GLU A 171 -11.44 -8.47 -1.06
N ILE A 172 -10.80 -7.32 -1.34
CA ILE A 172 -9.66 -7.23 -2.26
C ILE A 172 -8.35 -7.12 -1.46
N PRO A 173 -7.54 -8.18 -1.36
CA PRO A 173 -6.30 -8.15 -0.61
C PRO A 173 -5.19 -7.35 -1.31
N VAL A 174 -4.18 -6.98 -0.54
CA VAL A 174 -2.92 -6.39 -1.02
C VAL A 174 -1.80 -7.43 -0.92
N LEU A 175 -1.07 -7.66 -2.00
CA LEU A 175 0.07 -8.57 -2.05
C LEU A 175 1.38 -7.80 -1.94
N PHE A 176 2.28 -8.26 -1.07
CA PHE A 176 3.69 -7.86 -1.08
C PHE A 176 4.59 -9.07 -0.83
N GLY A 177 5.60 -9.23 -1.69
CA GLY A 177 6.38 -10.46 -1.75
C GLY A 177 5.45 -11.64 -2.04
N ASN A 178 5.33 -12.55 -1.08
CA ASN A 178 4.38 -13.66 -1.14
C ASN A 178 3.22 -13.55 -0.15
N LYS A 179 3.09 -12.45 0.60
CA LYS A 179 2.08 -12.32 1.68
C LYS A 179 0.89 -11.49 1.23
N LEU A 180 -0.31 -11.99 1.54
CA LEU A 180 -1.58 -11.33 1.30
C LEU A 180 -2.02 -10.61 2.57
N TYR A 181 -2.22 -9.30 2.46
CA TYR A 181 -2.65 -8.40 3.52
C TYR A 181 -4.12 -8.03 3.32
N TYR A 182 -4.90 -8.10 4.40
CA TYR A 182 -6.29 -7.67 4.46
C TYR A 182 -6.57 -7.02 5.81
N GLU A 183 -7.19 -5.84 5.82
CA GLU A 183 -7.41 -5.02 7.02
C GLU A 183 -6.13 -4.80 7.86
N GLY A 184 -4.97 -4.71 7.22
CA GLY A 184 -3.68 -4.50 7.89
C GLY A 184 -3.01 -5.77 8.42
N ASN A 185 -3.64 -6.93 8.28
CA ASN A 185 -3.11 -8.21 8.77
C ASN A 185 -2.70 -9.11 7.62
N VAL A 186 -1.66 -9.93 7.81
CA VAL A 186 -1.37 -11.02 6.88
C VAL A 186 -2.41 -12.11 7.08
N VAL A 187 -3.19 -12.39 6.04
CA VAL A 187 -4.29 -13.37 6.07
C VAL A 187 -3.95 -14.67 5.35
N ASP A 188 -3.02 -14.61 4.40
CA ASP A 188 -2.59 -15.76 3.61
C ASP A 188 -1.25 -15.45 2.91
N SER A 189 -0.73 -16.42 2.16
CA SER A 189 0.42 -16.27 1.28
C SER A 189 0.23 -17.02 -0.03
N LEU A 190 0.92 -16.60 -1.09
CA LEU A 190 0.99 -17.32 -2.36
C LEU A 190 2.24 -18.21 -2.40
N GLY A 191 2.06 -19.47 -2.78
CA GLY A 191 3.15 -20.36 -3.16
C GLY A 191 3.80 -19.95 -4.49
N VAL A 192 4.98 -20.49 -4.78
CA VAL A 192 5.78 -20.16 -5.99
C VAL A 192 4.99 -20.46 -7.29
N ASP A 193 4.19 -21.51 -7.30
CA ASP A 193 3.39 -21.95 -8.46
C ASP A 193 1.90 -21.63 -8.31
N GLU A 194 1.54 -20.80 -7.32
CA GLU A 194 0.16 -20.38 -7.11
C GLU A 194 -0.13 -19.08 -7.85
N VAL A 195 -1.18 -19.12 -8.68
CA VAL A 195 -1.71 -17.92 -9.32
C VAL A 195 -3.01 -17.53 -8.63
N PRO A 196 -3.15 -16.28 -8.17
CA PRO A 196 -4.36 -15.84 -7.52
C PRO A 196 -5.53 -15.81 -8.51
N GLY A 197 -6.64 -16.44 -8.13
CA GLY A 197 -7.89 -16.45 -8.89
C GLY A 197 -8.87 -15.37 -8.43
N PHE A 198 -8.39 -14.26 -7.89
CA PHE A 198 -9.16 -13.15 -7.31
C PHE A 198 -8.44 -11.81 -7.62
N ASN A 199 -9.19 -10.71 -7.65
CA ASN A 199 -8.59 -9.39 -7.81
C ASN A 199 -7.73 -9.05 -6.58
N LEU A 200 -6.61 -8.37 -6.79
CA LEU A 200 -5.72 -7.93 -5.72
C LEU A 200 -4.91 -6.71 -6.17
N PHE A 201 -4.34 -6.00 -5.21
CA PHE A 201 -3.36 -4.94 -5.47
C PHE A 201 -1.97 -5.43 -5.12
N VAL A 202 -0.97 -5.22 -5.97
CA VAL A 202 0.42 -5.64 -5.69
C VAL A 202 1.26 -4.42 -5.34
N VAL A 203 1.88 -4.42 -4.17
CA VAL A 203 2.87 -3.40 -3.79
C VAL A 203 4.24 -3.83 -4.33
N CYS A 204 4.86 -2.98 -5.14
CA CYS A 204 6.16 -3.24 -5.76
C CYS A 204 6.96 -1.94 -5.93
N GLU A 205 8.23 -2.04 -6.35
CA GLU A 205 8.95 -0.89 -6.92
C GLU A 205 8.69 -0.86 -8.42
N SER A 206 8.58 0.34 -8.99
CA SER A 206 8.49 0.49 -10.45
C SER A 206 9.77 -0.03 -11.11
N SER A 207 9.62 -0.88 -12.13
CA SER A 207 10.69 -1.32 -13.03
C SER A 207 10.78 -0.48 -14.31
N THR A 208 9.77 0.37 -14.55
CA THR A 208 9.60 1.18 -15.76
C THR A 208 10.04 2.63 -15.58
N ILE A 209 10.16 3.09 -14.33
CA ILE A 209 10.60 4.43 -13.93
C ILE A 209 11.88 4.34 -13.09
N ARG A 210 12.75 5.33 -13.24
CA ARG A 210 13.87 5.59 -12.34
C ARG A 210 13.96 7.06 -11.97
N GLU A 211 14.70 7.36 -10.90
CA GLU A 211 15.09 8.74 -10.59
C GLU A 211 16.10 9.25 -11.62
N LYS A 212 15.96 10.53 -11.99
CA LYS A 212 16.87 11.18 -12.93
C LYS A 212 18.26 11.30 -12.34
N ASN A 213 19.27 10.98 -13.15
CA ASN A 213 20.64 11.34 -12.83
C ASN A 213 20.86 12.83 -13.17
N ALA A 214 21.39 13.60 -12.22
CA ALA A 214 21.59 15.05 -12.34
C ALA A 214 22.52 15.50 -13.50
N PHE A 215 23.16 14.56 -14.20
CA PHE A 215 24.18 14.83 -15.21
C PHE A 215 23.66 14.94 -16.66
N THR A 216 22.43 14.52 -16.97
CA THR A 216 21.91 14.54 -18.35
C THR A 216 20.93 15.70 -18.56
N ARG A 217 21.40 16.76 -19.22
CA ARG A 217 20.62 17.98 -19.52
C ARG A 217 19.77 17.91 -20.80
N SER A 218 19.67 16.77 -21.49
CA SER A 218 18.78 16.68 -22.65
C SER A 218 17.36 16.29 -22.23
N ILE A 219 16.37 16.98 -22.80
CA ILE A 219 15.01 16.44 -22.88
C ILE A 219 15.12 15.17 -23.73
N SER A 220 15.04 14.03 -23.06
CA SER A 220 14.97 12.72 -23.68
C SER A 220 13.50 12.32 -23.84
N ASP A 221 13.19 11.44 -24.80
CA ASP A 221 11.87 10.82 -24.94
C ASP A 221 11.44 10.04 -23.67
N CYS A 222 12.37 9.80 -22.76
CA CYS A 222 12.16 9.15 -21.48
C CYS A 222 11.80 10.11 -20.33
N SER A 223 11.97 11.43 -20.51
CA SER A 223 11.72 12.40 -19.43
C SER A 223 10.24 12.45 -19.03
N ILE A 224 9.95 12.31 -17.73
CA ILE A 224 8.59 12.45 -17.19
C ILE A 224 8.42 13.83 -16.53
N ASP A 225 9.17 14.09 -15.46
CA ASP A 225 9.12 15.36 -14.71
C ASP A 225 10.52 15.81 -14.26
N GLY A 226 10.63 16.70 -13.27
CA GLY A 226 11.92 17.16 -12.74
C GLY A 226 12.73 16.09 -11.98
N LYS A 227 12.10 15.02 -11.51
CA LYS A 227 12.70 14.02 -10.63
C LYS A 227 12.79 12.62 -11.25
N TYR A 228 11.84 12.24 -12.11
CA TYR A 228 11.68 10.89 -12.64
C TYR A 228 11.76 10.84 -14.17
N GLU A 229 12.22 9.71 -14.68
CA GLU A 229 12.23 9.36 -16.10
C GLU A 229 11.92 7.88 -16.32
N TYR A 230 11.39 7.55 -17.49
CA TYR A 230 11.25 6.16 -17.91
C TYR A 230 12.62 5.50 -18.09
N VAL A 231 12.73 4.22 -17.76
CA VAL A 231 13.96 3.44 -17.99
C VAL A 231 14.24 3.30 -19.49
N ASP A 232 13.18 3.18 -20.30
CA ASP A 232 13.19 3.12 -21.75
C ASP A 232 11.99 3.89 -22.33
N LYS A 233 12.15 4.51 -23.50
CA LYS A 233 11.09 5.28 -24.17
C LYS A 233 9.87 4.44 -24.56
N THR A 234 9.99 3.13 -24.67
CA THR A 234 8.85 2.22 -24.92
C THR A 234 7.84 2.21 -23.78
N PHE A 235 8.23 2.59 -22.57
CA PHE A 235 7.30 2.78 -21.45
C PHE A 235 6.56 4.11 -21.53
N ASN A 236 6.98 5.05 -22.38
CA ASN A 236 6.24 6.30 -22.59
C ASN A 236 5.04 6.05 -23.52
N PRO A 237 3.78 6.24 -23.07
CA PRO A 237 2.61 6.01 -23.91
C PRO A 237 2.56 6.89 -25.16
N LYS A 238 3.13 8.11 -25.10
CA LYS A 238 3.21 9.01 -26.26
C LYS A 238 4.09 8.42 -27.36
N TYR A 239 5.19 7.76 -27.00
CA TYR A 239 6.10 7.14 -27.95
C TYR A 239 5.46 5.93 -28.66
N VAL A 240 4.72 5.09 -27.93
CA VAL A 240 4.01 3.93 -28.50
C VAL A 240 2.93 4.36 -29.48
N ASN A 241 2.17 5.40 -29.14
CA ASN A 241 1.11 5.93 -30.00
C ASN A 241 1.64 6.56 -31.30
N LEU A 242 2.83 7.15 -31.27
CA LEU A 242 3.48 7.65 -32.49
C LEU A 242 3.87 6.51 -33.44
N LYS A 243 4.43 5.42 -32.92
CA LYS A 243 4.76 4.25 -33.76
C LYS A 243 3.51 3.64 -34.41
N SER A 244 2.42 3.45 -33.65
CA SER A 244 1.22 2.84 -34.19
C SER A 244 0.56 3.67 -35.31
N ALA A 245 0.74 4.99 -35.30
CA ALA A 245 0.32 5.87 -36.39
C ALA A 245 1.20 5.72 -37.64
N THR A 246 2.53 5.61 -37.49
CA THR A 246 3.47 5.50 -38.61
C THR A 246 3.34 4.19 -39.40
N TYR A 247 2.92 3.09 -38.76
CA TYR A 247 2.72 1.79 -39.44
C TYR A 247 1.30 1.59 -40.01
N ARG A 248 0.45 2.62 -39.99
CA ARG A 248 -0.92 2.59 -40.54
C ARG A 248 -1.04 3.34 -41.89
N VAL A 249 0.07 3.56 -42.59
CA VAL A 249 0.13 4.17 -43.93
C VAL A 249 0.40 3.11 -44.99
#